data_AF-A0A3N9N2P3-F1
#
_entry.id   AF-A0A3N9N2P3-F1
#
_cell.length_a   1.000
_cell.length_b   1.000
_cell.length_c   1.000
_cell.angle_alpha   90.00
_cell.angle_beta   90.00
_cell.angle_gamma   90.00
#
_symmetry.space_group_name_H-M   'P 1'
#
loop_
_entity.id
_entity.type
_entity.pdbx_description
1 polymer ?
#
loop_
_entity_poly.entity_id
_entity_poly.type
_entity_poly.pdbx_seq_one_letter_code
_entity_poly.pdbx_strand_id
1 'polypeptide(L)'
;ALTAISLLFALYMVKPSPFCILDEVDAPLDDANVERFTNVLGEYAGKTQFILVSHNKMTMKAANALYGVTMEEEGVSKLVSVKFEG
;
A
#
# COMPACT_ATOMS: atom_id res chain seq x y z
N ALA A 1 -2.38 -17.70 0.04
CA ALA A 1 -2.33 -16.22 0.14
C ALA A 1 -2.56 -15.73 1.58
N LEU A 2 -3.73 -15.99 2.20
CA LEU A 2 -4.07 -15.51 3.55
C LEU A 2 -3.06 -15.84 4.65
N THR A 3 -2.45 -17.03 4.66
CA THR A 3 -1.46 -17.42 5.67
C THR A 3 -0.21 -16.53 5.66
N ALA A 4 0.26 -16.12 4.49
CA ALA A 4 1.41 -15.22 4.35
C ALA A 4 1.07 -13.83 4.88
N ILE A 5 -0.15 -13.36 4.59
CA ILE A 5 -0.69 -12.09 5.09
C ILE A 5 -0.82 -12.14 6.62
N SER A 6 -1.38 -13.21 7.19
CA SER A 6 -1.48 -13.39 8.65
C SER A 6 -0.11 -13.44 9.34
N LEU A 7 0.88 -14.11 8.75
CA LEU A 7 2.23 -14.16 9.29
C LEU A 7 2.93 -12.79 9.24
N LEU A 8 2.77 -12.07 8.13
CA LEU A 8 3.30 -10.72 7.94
C LEU A 8 2.73 -9.76 9.01
N PHE A 9 1.41 -9.81 9.23
CA PHE A 9 0.76 -9.00 10.27
C PHE A 9 1.13 -9.43 11.69
N ALA A 10 1.29 -10.73 11.95
CA ALA A 10 1.78 -11.22 13.24
C ALA A 10 3.18 -10.68 13.55
N LEU A 11 4.08 -10.64 12.56
CA LEU A 11 5.39 -10.01 12.69
C LEU A 11 5.29 -8.50 12.93
N TYR A 12 4.41 -7.79 12.22
CA TYR A 12 4.21 -6.35 12.43
C TYR A 12 3.67 -6.00 13.82
N MET A 13 2.78 -6.81 14.38
CA MET A 13 2.22 -6.58 15.72
C MET A 13 3.25 -6.70 16.84
N VAL A 14 4.32 -7.48 16.65
CA VAL A 14 5.35 -7.70 17.68
C VAL A 14 6.29 -6.49 17.82
N LYS A 15 6.56 -5.77 16.73
CA LYS A 15 7.42 -4.58 16.75
C LYS A 15 7.00 -3.58 15.65
N PRO A 16 5.96 -2.75 15.90
CA PRO A 16 5.49 -1.81 14.90
C PRO A 16 6.55 -0.75 14.61
N SER A 17 6.93 -0.63 13.34
CA SER A 17 7.78 0.44 12.82
C SER A 17 6.95 1.71 12.61
N PRO A 18 7.51 2.92 12.78
CA PRO A 18 6.81 4.16 12.45
C PRO A 18 6.39 4.24 10.98
N PHE A 19 7.11 3.56 10.08
CA PHE A 19 6.75 3.44 8.66
C PHE A 19 7.06 2.05 8.10
N CYS A 20 6.31 1.65 7.08
CA CYS A 20 6.43 0.39 6.36
C CYS A 20 6.28 0.64 4.85
N ILE A 21 7.23 0.14 4.06
CA ILE A 21 7.20 0.22 2.59
C ILE A 21 6.94 -1.18 2.04
N LEU A 22 5.94 -1.29 1.16
CA LEU A 22 5.55 -2.54 0.51
C LEU A 22 5.55 -2.34 -1.01
N ASP A 23 6.21 -3.23 -1.74
CA ASP A 23 6.37 -3.16 -3.19
C ASP A 23 5.68 -4.35 -3.86
N GLU A 24 4.67 -4.08 -4.68
CA GLU A 24 3.86 -5.03 -5.47
C GLU A 24 3.35 -6.28 -4.71
N VAL A 25 3.17 -6.18 -3.39
CA VAL A 25 2.72 -7.30 -2.54
C VAL A 25 1.31 -7.77 -2.86
N ASP A 26 0.52 -6.95 -3.55
CA ASP A 26 -0.84 -7.19 -3.98
C ASP A 26 -0.95 -7.73 -5.41
N ALA A 27 0.15 -7.78 -6.18
CA ALA A 27 0.19 -8.32 -7.53
C ALA A 27 -0.37 -9.77 -7.66
N PRO A 28 -0.14 -10.71 -6.71
CA PRO A 28 -0.70 -12.05 -6.79
C PRO A 28 -2.11 -12.20 -6.19
N LEU A 29 -2.72 -11.11 -5.71
CA LEU A 29 -4.02 -11.14 -5.03
C LEU A 29 -5.17 -10.89 -6.02
N ASP A 30 -6.29 -11.59 -5.81
CA ASP A 30 -7.56 -11.25 -6.45
C ASP A 30 -8.25 -10.06 -5.75
N ASP A 31 -9.27 -9.48 -6.39
CA ASP A 31 -9.96 -8.29 -5.87
C ASP A 31 -10.45 -8.44 -4.42
N ALA A 32 -10.99 -9.61 -4.07
CA ALA A 32 -11.50 -9.90 -2.74
C ALA A 32 -10.39 -9.94 -1.68
N ASN A 33 -9.21 -10.46 -2.03
CA ASN A 33 -8.07 -10.49 -1.13
C ASN A 33 -7.34 -9.14 -1.07
N VAL A 34 -7.38 -8.33 -2.13
CA VAL A 34 -6.89 -6.94 -2.10
C VAL A 34 -7.73 -6.10 -1.15
N GLU A 35 -9.06 -6.22 -1.20
CA GLU A 35 -9.95 -5.52 -0.26
C GLU A 35 -9.64 -5.89 1.20
N ARG A 36 -9.50 -7.18 1.49
CA ARG A 36 -9.10 -7.65 2.83
C ARG A 36 -7.75 -7.08 3.25
N PHE A 37 -6.78 -7.10 2.34
CA PHE A 37 -5.45 -6.56 2.58
C PHE A 37 -5.49 -5.07 2.93
N THR A 38 -6.20 -4.25 2.13
CA THR A 38 -6.31 -2.81 2.36
C THR A 38 -7.07 -2.48 3.64
N ASN A 39 -8.10 -3.25 3.99
CA ASN A 39 -8.85 -3.06 5.24
C ASN A 39 -7.94 -3.26 6.46
N VAL A 40 -7.12 -4.32 6.46
CA VAL A 40 -6.18 -4.55 7.55
C VAL A 40 -5.13 -3.43 7.61
N LEU A 41 -4.57 -2.99 6.48
CA LEU A 41 -3.65 -1.86 6.48
C LEU A 41 -4.27 -0.58 7.08
N GLY A 42 -5.54 -0.32 6.77
CA GLY A 42 -6.31 0.79 7.34
C GLY A 42 -6.43 0.72 8.87
N GLU A 43 -6.65 -0.47 9.43
CA GLU A 43 -6.72 -0.66 10.89
C GLU A 43 -5.41 -0.30 11.61
N TYR A 44 -4.27 -0.52 10.95
CA TYR A 44 -2.94 -0.24 11.52
C TYR A 44 -2.36 1.13 11.13
N ALA A 45 -2.97 1.83 10.15
CA ALA A 45 -2.50 3.11 9.63
C ALA A 45 -2.37 4.21 10.71
N GLY A 46 -3.12 4.11 11.81
CA GLY A 46 -3.01 5.02 12.95
C GLY A 46 -1.75 4.86 13.81
N LYS A 47 -1.03 3.73 13.68
CA LYS A 47 0.21 3.44 14.42
C LYS A 47 1.45 3.37 13.52
N THR A 48 1.27 2.95 12.28
CA THR A 48 2.34 2.80 11.29
C THR A 48 1.92 3.47 9.99
N GLN A 49 2.80 4.30 9.43
CA GLN A 49 2.59 4.84 8.09
C GLN A 49 2.91 3.77 7.04
N PHE A 50 1.94 3.47 6.17
CA PHE A 50 2.16 2.55 5.05
C PHE A 50 2.42 3.33 3.76
N ILE A 51 3.49 2.95 3.06
CA ILE A 51 3.83 3.43 1.73
C ILE A 51 3.76 2.21 0.81
N LEU A 52 2.84 2.22 -0.14
CA LEU A 52 2.65 1.12 -1.07
C LEU A 52 3.04 1.55 -2.48
N VAL A 53 3.76 0.67 -3.17
CA VAL A 53 4.02 0.73 -4.61
C VAL A 53 3.19 -0.36 -5.26
N SER A 54 2.22 0.03 -6.07
CA SER A 54 1.27 -0.89 -6.71
C SER A 54 0.62 -0.26 -7.95
N HIS A 55 0.27 -1.11 -8.91
CA HIS A 55 -0.57 -0.76 -10.06
C HIS A 55 -2.03 -1.24 -9.89
N ASN A 56 -2.38 -1.83 -8.74
CA ASN A 56 -3.72 -2.33 -8.46
C ASN A 56 -4.69 -1.19 -8.12
N LYS A 57 -5.75 -1.06 -8.92
CA LYS A 57 -6.75 0.01 -8.78
C LYS A 57 -7.47 0.00 -7.43
N MET A 58 -7.68 -1.17 -6.83
CA MET A 58 -8.37 -1.29 -5.54
C MET A 58 -7.47 -0.78 -4.41
N THR A 59 -6.19 -1.14 -4.42
CA THR A 59 -5.18 -0.61 -3.49
C THR A 59 -5.04 0.90 -3.62
N MET A 60 -4.98 1.42 -4.86
CA MET A 60 -4.91 2.85 -5.12
C MET A 60 -6.12 3.62 -4.59
N LYS A 61 -7.33 3.04 -4.66
CA LYS A 61 -8.56 3.65 -4.15
C LYS A 61 -8.63 3.69 -2.62
N ALA A 62 -7.99 2.75 -1.94
CA ALA A 62 -7.99 2.68 -0.48
C ALA A 62 -6.96 3.63 0.16
N ALA A 63 -6.05 4.21 -0.63
CA ALA A 63 -4.98 5.07 -0.13
C ALA A 63 -5.46 6.48 0.26
N ASN A 64 -4.84 7.09 1.27
CA ASN A 64 -5.14 8.47 1.67
C ASN A 64 -4.51 9.52 0.72
N ALA A 65 -3.39 9.16 0.10
CA ALA A 65 -2.72 9.98 -0.91
C ALA A 65 -2.08 9.07 -1.94
N LEU A 66 -2.08 9.50 -3.19
CA LEU A 66 -1.37 8.86 -4.29
C LEU A 66 -0.23 9.75 -4.75
N TYR A 67 0.90 9.11 -5.00
CA TYR A 67 2.08 9.71 -5.61
C TYR A 67 2.34 8.96 -6.92
N GLY A 68 1.99 9.60 -8.04
CA GLY A 68 2.28 9.08 -9.37
C GLY A 68 3.69 9.44 -9.79
N VAL A 69 4.42 8.46 -10.32
CA VAL A 69 5.73 8.69 -10.94
C VAL A 69 5.52 8.67 -12.46
N THR A 70 5.93 9.76 -13.12
CA THR A 70 5.83 9.96 -14.57
C THR A 70 7.21 10.21 -15.17
N MET A 71 7.34 10.05 -16.48
CA MET A 71 8.59 10.23 -17.21
C MET A 71 8.29 11.04 -18.47
N GLU A 72 8.14 12.36 -18.30
CA GLU A 72 7.89 13.30 -19.40
C GLU A 72 9.11 13.41 -20.32
N GLU A 73 10.30 13.38 -19.72
CA GLU A 73 11.59 13.34 -20.41
C GLU A 73 12.24 11.97 -20.20
N GLU A 74 12.90 11.46 -21.24
CA GLU A 74 13.54 10.15 -21.18
C GLU A 74 14.66 10.14 -20.11
N GLY A 75 14.50 9.28 -19.12
CA GLY A 75 15.44 9.09 -18.02
C GLY A 75 15.19 9.98 -16.80
N VAL A 76 14.20 10.89 -16.85
CA VAL A 76 13.90 11.81 -15.75
C VAL A 76 12.54 11.50 -15.14
N SER A 77 12.56 10.98 -13.91
CA SER A 77 11.34 10.74 -13.13
C SER A 77 10.79 12.04 -12.54
N LYS A 78 9.48 12.25 -12.69
CA LYS A 78 8.74 13.40 -12.16
C LYS A 78 7.55 12.93 -11.33
N LEU A 79 7.42 13.49 -10.13
CA LEU A 79 6.36 13.16 -9.19
C LEU A 79 5.13 14.04 -9.40
N VAL A 80 3.96 13.41 -9.40
CA VAL A 80 2.66 14.07 -9.29
C VAL A 80 1.95 13.52 -8.05
N SER A 81 1.24 14.37 -7.30
CA SER A 81 0.55 13.93 -6.08
C SER A 81 -0.91 14.34 -6.09
N VAL A 82 -1.73 13.46 -5.51
CA VAL A 82 -3.15 13.70 -5.25
C VAL A 82 -3.43 13.22 -3.83
N LYS A 83 -4.05 14.08 -3.02
CA LYS A 83 -4.54 13.70 -1.70
C LYS A 83 -6.04 13.47 -1.81
N PHE A 84 -6.51 12.31 -1.36
CA PHE A 84 -7.94 12.07 -1.27
C PHE A 84 -8.45 12.75 -0.01
N GLU A 85 -9.33 13.73 -0.19
CA GLU A 85 -10.13 14.25 0.92
C GLU A 85 -11.19 13.20 1.25
N GLY A 86 -11.15 12.70 2.48
CA GLY A 86 -12.23 11.93 3.09
C GLY A 86 -13.17 12.88 3.82
#